data_AF-A0A934A3B3-F1
#
_entry.id   AF-A0A934A3B3-F1
#
_cell.length_a   1.000
_cell.length_b   1.000
_cell.length_c   1.000
_cell.angle_alpha   90.00
_cell.angle_beta   90.00
_cell.angle_gamma   90.00
#
_symmetry.space_group_name_H-M   'P 1'
#
loop_
_entity.id
_entity.type
_entity.pdbx_description
1 polymer ?
#
loop_
_entity_poly.entity_id
_entity_poly.type
_entity_poly.pdbx_seq_one_letter_code
_entity_poly.pdbx_strand_id
1 'polypeptide(L)'
;MTLKVLAVDDSKTIRKIVSKAFSAYDCEVLEAENGIDGLSIASREKPDLIVLDITMPVMNGVEMLGKLKGQPDLKDIPVIMLTAESGKDNVMQIVKMGVRDYMVKPFKGEQLIERVLKIYTLQPKEAAASSPLSSPYFSIAGDIQILSLPEKSERGTMAEIESDFNRTLKTMATAGLSKMILDARQLKEVNMLVIKLVLSVVESCQKSKIHLRMVGSPALGTELKGFQETSGFTISASIEEAKATF
;
A
#
# COMPACT_ATOMS: atom_id res chain seq x y z
N MET A 1 8.76 1.66 19.90
CA MET A 1 10.02 1.86 19.16
C MET A 1 9.68 1.68 17.69
N THR A 2 10.09 2.65 16.85
CA THR A 2 9.91 2.58 15.40
C THR A 2 10.86 1.52 14.83
N LEU A 3 10.34 0.62 13.99
CA LEU A 3 11.13 -0.48 13.43
C LEU A 3 12.14 0.09 12.42
N LYS A 4 13.44 -0.19 12.60
CA LYS A 4 14.50 0.20 11.66
C LYS A 4 14.81 -0.91 10.67
N VAL A 5 14.64 -0.64 9.38
CA VAL A 5 14.93 -1.57 8.29
C VAL A 5 16.12 -1.05 7.48
N LEU A 6 17.16 -1.86 7.32
CA LEU A 6 18.29 -1.53 6.45
C LEU A 6 18.13 -2.23 5.09
N ALA A 7 18.00 -1.46 4.02
CA ALA A 7 17.97 -1.92 2.64
C ALA A 7 19.35 -1.77 2.00
N VAL A 8 19.98 -2.89 1.63
CA VAL A 8 21.33 -2.93 1.05
C VAL A 8 21.24 -3.54 -0.34
N ASP A 9 21.42 -2.69 -1.36
CA ASP A 9 21.35 -3.07 -2.77
C ASP A 9 22.07 -2.00 -3.60
N ASP A 10 22.83 -2.39 -4.62
CA ASP A 10 23.52 -1.45 -5.51
C ASP A 10 22.54 -0.71 -6.43
N SER A 11 21.39 -1.31 -6.72
CA SER A 11 20.31 -0.70 -7.47
C SER A 11 19.48 0.25 -6.60
N LYS A 12 19.62 1.55 -6.87
CA LYS A 12 18.75 2.60 -6.31
C LYS A 12 17.26 2.32 -6.52
N THR A 13 16.90 1.64 -7.62
CA THR A 13 15.52 1.27 -7.90
C THR A 13 15.00 0.24 -6.90
N ILE A 14 15.80 -0.78 -6.57
CA ILE A 14 15.42 -1.79 -5.58
C ILE A 14 15.31 -1.14 -4.19
N ARG A 15 16.29 -0.33 -3.78
CA ARG A 15 16.22 0.39 -2.50
C ARG A 15 14.95 1.23 -2.39
N LYS A 16 14.57 1.96 -3.45
CA LYS A 16 13.31 2.70 -3.49
C LYS A 16 12.06 1.83 -3.40
N ILE A 17 12.05 0.63 -3.99
CA ILE A 17 10.94 -0.31 -3.84
C ILE A 17 10.80 -0.73 -2.38
N VAL A 18 11.92 -1.04 -1.70
CA VAL A 18 11.93 -1.37 -0.27
C VAL A 18 11.42 -0.18 0.55
N SER A 19 12.01 1.00 0.38
CA SER A 19 11.59 2.23 1.10
C SER A 19 10.11 2.56 0.90
N LYS A 20 9.60 2.40 -0.34
CA LYS A 20 8.17 2.60 -0.63
C LYS A 20 7.27 1.53 -0.01
N ALA A 21 7.72 0.28 0.08
CA ALA A 21 6.93 -0.79 0.69
C ALA A 21 6.66 -0.51 2.18
N PHE A 22 7.65 0.03 2.89
CA PHE A 22 7.55 0.34 4.32
C PHE A 22 6.95 1.72 4.63
N SER A 23 6.75 2.60 3.64
CA SER A 23 6.30 3.98 3.89
C SER A 23 4.91 4.09 4.51
N ALA A 24 4.07 3.06 4.33
CA ALA A 24 2.74 2.95 4.94
C ALA A 24 2.78 2.52 6.42
N TYR A 25 3.96 2.17 6.95
CA TYR A 25 4.16 1.66 8.30
C TYR A 25 5.03 2.62 9.12
N ASP A 26 4.91 2.56 10.44
CA ASP A 26 5.79 3.27 11.37
C ASP A 26 7.16 2.58 11.40
N CYS A 27 7.89 2.75 10.31
CA CYS A 27 9.18 2.16 10.06
C CYS A 27 10.13 3.23 9.52
N GLU A 28 11.38 3.15 9.95
CA GLU A 28 12.48 3.93 9.41
C GLU A 28 13.26 3.03 8.45
N VAL A 29 13.42 3.46 7.19
CA VAL A 29 14.22 2.72 6.20
C VAL A 29 15.55 3.44 6.00
N LEU A 30 16.63 2.73 6.32
CA LEU A 30 18.01 3.11 6.06
C LEU A 30 18.43 2.46 4.73
N GLU A 31 19.20 3.17 3.91
CA GLU A 31 19.67 2.69 2.62
C GLU A 31 21.19 2.59 2.58
N ALA A 32 21.72 1.54 1.96
CA ALA A 32 23.14 1.35 1.70
C ALA A 32 23.37 0.82 0.28
N GLU A 33 24.44 1.27 -0.38
CA GLU A 33 24.67 0.96 -1.80
C GLU A 33 25.57 -0.27 -2.04
N ASN A 34 26.17 -0.84 -1.00
CA ASN A 34 27.03 -2.02 -1.07
C ASN A 34 27.22 -2.63 0.34
N GLY A 35 27.89 -3.79 0.41
CA GLY A 35 28.09 -4.50 1.68
C GLY A 35 28.96 -3.78 2.71
N ILE A 36 29.92 -2.94 2.30
CA ILE A 36 30.77 -2.18 3.25
C ILE A 36 29.94 -1.09 3.93
N ASP A 37 29.22 -0.31 3.13
CA ASP A 37 28.34 0.74 3.62
C ASP A 37 27.21 0.15 4.49
N GLY A 38 26.62 -0.95 4.05
CA GLY A 38 25.60 -1.68 4.80
C GLY A 38 26.12 -2.16 6.16
N LEU A 39 27.32 -2.71 6.24
CA LEU A 39 27.91 -3.16 7.50
C LEU A 39 28.23 -1.98 8.44
N SER A 40 28.72 -0.86 7.89
CA SER A 40 28.98 0.38 8.63
C SER A 40 27.69 0.92 9.26
N ILE A 41 26.62 1.02 8.47
CA ILE A 41 25.30 1.46 8.95
C ILE A 41 24.73 0.46 9.96
N ALA A 42 24.81 -0.85 9.70
CA ALA A 42 24.33 -1.86 10.64
C ALA A 42 25.01 -1.76 12.02
N SER A 43 26.33 -1.52 12.04
CA SER A 43 27.10 -1.37 13.27
C SER A 43 26.73 -0.11 14.06
N ARG A 44 26.41 0.99 13.35
CA ARG A 44 26.07 2.28 13.96
C ARG A 44 24.61 2.35 14.41
N GLU A 45 23.69 1.93 13.54
CA GLU A 45 22.25 2.13 13.72
C GLU A 45 21.54 0.95 14.36
N LYS A 46 22.17 -0.24 14.35
CA LYS A 46 21.64 -1.50 14.88
C LYS A 46 20.19 -1.76 14.43
N PRO A 47 19.96 -1.95 13.11
CA PRO A 47 18.62 -2.12 12.57
C PRO A 47 17.96 -3.40 13.08
N ASP A 48 16.63 -3.41 13.10
CA ASP A 48 15.83 -4.57 13.51
C ASP A 48 15.70 -5.61 12.39
N LEU A 49 15.88 -5.20 11.14
CA LEU A 49 15.79 -6.06 9.96
C LEU A 49 16.77 -5.59 8.88
N ILE A 50 17.39 -6.53 8.17
CA ILE A 50 18.20 -6.24 6.99
C ILE A 50 17.59 -6.92 5.75
N VAL A 51 17.36 -6.14 4.70
CA VAL A 51 17.03 -6.63 3.36
C VAL A 51 18.29 -6.50 2.52
N LEU A 52 18.88 -7.63 2.13
CA LEU A 52 20.25 -7.68 1.62
C LEU A 52 20.31 -8.33 0.23
N ASP A 53 20.80 -7.61 -0.76
CA ASP A 53 21.11 -8.20 -2.06
C ASP A 53 22.33 -9.13 -2.01
N ILE A 54 22.29 -10.20 -2.80
CA ILE A 54 23.42 -11.12 -2.93
C ILE A 54 24.54 -10.52 -3.77
N THR A 55 24.21 -9.91 -4.92
CA THR A 55 25.17 -9.61 -5.97
C THR A 55 25.43 -8.12 -6.07
N MET A 56 26.36 -7.63 -5.26
CA MET A 56 26.76 -6.22 -5.23
C MET A 56 28.26 -6.05 -5.52
N PRO A 57 28.67 -4.90 -6.08
CA PRO A 57 30.08 -4.54 -6.20
C PRO A 57 30.70 -4.23 -4.82
N VAL A 58 32.04 -4.17 -4.78
CA VAL A 58 32.86 -3.85 -3.60
C VAL A 58 32.84 -4.94 -2.51
N MET A 59 31.66 -5.27 -1.98
CA MET A 59 31.43 -6.38 -1.06
C MET A 59 30.04 -6.94 -1.33
N ASN A 60 29.97 -8.23 -1.60
CA ASN A 60 28.72 -8.89 -1.91
C ASN A 60 27.90 -9.22 -0.63
N GLY A 61 26.65 -9.60 -0.79
CA GLY A 61 25.75 -9.89 0.34
C GLY A 61 26.16 -11.10 1.17
N VAL A 62 26.80 -12.10 0.55
CA VAL A 62 27.29 -13.30 1.24
C VAL A 62 28.42 -12.94 2.22
N GLU A 63 29.37 -12.12 1.77
CA GLU A 63 30.47 -11.61 2.58
C GLU A 63 29.97 -10.72 3.71
N MET A 64 29.03 -9.81 3.42
CA MET A 64 28.41 -8.96 4.43
C MET A 64 27.68 -9.79 5.49
N LEU A 65 26.88 -10.79 5.09
CA LEU A 65 26.18 -11.66 6.02
C LEU A 65 27.15 -12.41 6.94
N GLY A 66 28.25 -12.95 6.39
CA GLY A 66 29.28 -13.60 7.19
C GLY A 66 29.85 -12.66 8.27
N LYS A 67 30.13 -11.41 7.91
CA LYS A 67 30.60 -10.39 8.86
C LYS A 67 29.55 -10.01 9.90
N LEU A 68 28.27 -9.90 9.53
CA LEU A 68 27.16 -9.66 10.47
C LEU A 68 27.07 -10.79 11.50
N LYS A 69 27.08 -12.05 11.04
CA LYS A 69 27.00 -13.23 11.92
C LYS A 69 28.21 -13.40 12.83
N GLY A 70 29.37 -12.87 12.43
CA GLY A 70 30.58 -12.84 13.26
C GLY A 70 30.57 -11.80 14.38
N GLN A 71 29.66 -10.82 14.35
CA GLN A 71 29.61 -9.75 15.35
C GLN A 71 28.53 -10.03 16.41
N PRO A 72 28.87 -10.09 17.72
CA PRO A 72 27.91 -10.42 18.78
C PRO A 72 26.64 -9.55 18.80
N ASP A 73 26.79 -8.27 18.47
CA ASP A 73 25.71 -7.28 18.49
C ASP A 73 24.83 -7.31 17.24
N LEU A 74 25.26 -7.97 16.15
CA LEU A 74 24.56 -7.96 14.86
C LEU A 74 24.11 -9.37 14.41
N LYS A 75 24.65 -10.43 15.00
CA LYS A 75 24.42 -11.82 14.57
C LYS A 75 22.96 -12.25 14.60
N ASP A 76 22.18 -11.69 15.52
CA ASP A 76 20.78 -12.07 15.76
C ASP A 76 19.80 -11.25 14.92
N ILE A 77 20.28 -10.21 14.21
CA ILE A 77 19.44 -9.41 13.32
C ILE A 77 18.92 -10.31 12.19
N PRO A 78 17.60 -10.40 11.98
CA PRO A 78 17.02 -11.16 10.88
C PRO A 78 17.42 -10.53 9.53
N VAL A 79 17.85 -11.39 8.60
CA VAL A 79 18.23 -10.99 7.24
C VAL A 79 17.31 -11.66 6.24
N ILE A 80 16.73 -10.87 5.32
CA ILE A 80 16.01 -11.35 4.14
C ILE A 80 16.92 -11.13 2.93
N MET A 81 17.33 -12.21 2.27
CA MET A 81 18.20 -12.13 1.10
C MET A 81 17.39 -11.86 -0.17
N LEU A 82 17.89 -10.98 -1.05
CA LEU A 82 17.39 -10.79 -2.39
C LEU A 82 18.32 -11.47 -3.39
N THR A 83 17.77 -12.31 -4.27
CA THR A 83 18.54 -13.07 -5.26
C THR A 83 17.96 -12.88 -6.66
N ALA A 84 18.81 -12.80 -7.69
CA ALA A 84 18.36 -12.89 -9.07
C ALA A 84 18.11 -14.34 -9.53
N GLU A 85 18.65 -15.32 -8.79
CA GLU A 85 18.64 -16.74 -9.19
C GLU A 85 17.62 -17.55 -8.37
N SER A 86 16.80 -18.33 -9.07
CA SER A 86 15.73 -19.18 -8.50
C SER A 86 16.08 -20.67 -8.43
N GLY A 87 17.32 -21.04 -8.79
CA GLY A 87 17.77 -22.43 -8.78
C GLY A 87 17.76 -23.05 -7.38
N LYS A 88 17.32 -24.30 -7.26
CA LYS A 88 17.18 -25.02 -5.98
C LYS A 88 18.50 -25.09 -5.20
N ASP A 89 19.63 -25.26 -5.88
CA ASP A 89 20.94 -25.37 -5.24
C ASP A 89 21.37 -24.05 -4.57
N ASN A 90 21.12 -22.92 -5.22
CA ASN A 90 21.40 -21.59 -4.66
C ASN A 90 20.51 -21.26 -3.47
N VAL A 91 19.23 -21.63 -3.56
CA VAL A 91 18.29 -21.50 -2.43
C VAL A 91 18.79 -22.29 -1.23
N MET A 92 19.23 -23.53 -1.42
CA MET A 92 19.77 -24.34 -0.33
C MET A 92 21.03 -23.74 0.28
N GLN A 93 21.90 -23.12 -0.51
CA GLN A 93 23.08 -22.43 0.01
C GLN A 93 22.69 -21.22 0.87
N ILE A 94 21.77 -20.39 0.40
CA ILE A 94 21.27 -19.22 1.14
C ILE A 94 20.66 -19.64 2.49
N VAL A 95 19.81 -20.68 2.50
CA VAL A 95 19.18 -21.18 3.73
C VAL A 95 20.21 -21.68 4.74
N LYS A 96 21.27 -22.37 4.29
CA LYS A 96 22.35 -22.85 5.15
C LYS A 96 23.15 -21.74 5.83
N MET A 97 23.08 -20.51 5.32
CA MET A 97 23.79 -19.35 5.88
C MET A 97 23.06 -18.70 7.07
N GLY A 98 21.92 -19.26 7.52
CA GLY A 98 21.21 -18.78 8.71
C GLY A 98 20.44 -17.48 8.47
N VAL A 99 19.97 -17.27 7.24
CA VAL A 99 19.08 -16.17 6.88
C VAL A 99 17.66 -16.46 7.35
N ARG A 100 16.85 -15.42 7.54
CA ARG A 100 15.47 -15.58 8.01
C ARG A 100 14.51 -15.94 6.88
N ASP A 101 14.67 -15.33 5.72
CA ASP A 101 13.92 -15.65 4.50
C ASP A 101 14.76 -15.23 3.27
N TYR A 102 14.28 -15.55 2.08
CA TYR A 102 14.84 -15.06 0.82
C TYR A 102 13.73 -14.73 -0.18
N MET A 103 14.05 -13.84 -1.13
CA MET A 103 13.15 -13.42 -2.19
C MET A 103 13.86 -13.35 -3.54
N VAL A 104 13.20 -13.87 -4.57
CA VAL A 104 13.71 -13.83 -5.94
C VAL A 104 13.28 -12.52 -6.60
N LYS A 105 14.23 -11.82 -7.24
CA LYS A 105 13.99 -10.65 -8.09
C LYS A 105 13.47 -11.11 -9.47
N PRO A 106 12.54 -10.38 -10.09
CA PRO A 106 11.88 -9.17 -9.59
C PRO A 106 10.78 -9.49 -8.56
N PHE A 107 10.60 -8.60 -7.58
CA PHE A 107 9.56 -8.69 -6.56
C PHE A 107 8.77 -7.38 -6.47
N LYS A 108 7.57 -7.46 -5.89
CA LYS A 108 6.76 -6.28 -5.55
C LYS A 108 6.88 -5.96 -4.05
N GLY A 109 6.66 -4.69 -3.69
CA GLY A 109 6.75 -4.25 -2.29
C GLY A 109 5.81 -5.02 -1.36
N GLU A 110 4.61 -5.38 -1.83
CA GLU A 110 3.64 -6.14 -1.04
C GLU A 110 4.16 -7.53 -0.66
N GLN A 111 4.89 -8.20 -1.57
CA GLN A 111 5.49 -9.52 -1.29
C GLN A 111 6.57 -9.43 -0.21
N LEU A 112 7.31 -8.32 -0.16
CA LEU A 112 8.32 -8.08 0.88
C LEU A 112 7.64 -7.91 2.24
N ILE A 113 6.58 -7.10 2.29
CA ILE A 113 5.79 -6.89 3.50
C ILE A 113 5.21 -8.22 4.02
N GLU A 114 4.70 -9.09 3.14
CA GLU A 114 4.23 -10.42 3.54
C GLU A 114 5.31 -11.27 4.21
N ARG A 115 6.58 -11.15 3.82
CA ARG A 115 7.70 -11.87 4.48
C ARG A 115 8.02 -11.25 5.82
N VAL A 116 8.02 -9.94 5.90
CA VAL A 116 8.34 -9.19 7.12
C VAL A 116 7.27 -9.42 8.19
N LEU A 117 5.99 -9.51 7.81
CA LEU A 117 4.88 -9.80 8.73
C LEU A 117 4.99 -11.18 9.42
N LYS A 118 5.80 -12.10 8.89
CA LYS A 118 6.12 -13.39 9.54
C LYS A 118 7.21 -13.28 10.61
N ILE A 119 7.86 -12.12 10.70
CA ILE A 119 8.98 -11.84 11.61
C ILE A 119 8.54 -10.79 12.64
N TYR A 120 7.90 -9.72 12.18
CA TYR A 120 7.49 -8.57 12.99
C TYR A 120 6.03 -8.22 12.77
N THR A 121 5.37 -7.69 13.79
CA THR A 121 4.09 -6.99 13.64
C THR A 121 4.36 -5.55 13.23
N LEU A 122 3.98 -5.18 12.00
CA LEU A 122 4.14 -3.81 11.52
C LEU A 122 2.96 -2.95 11.96
N GLN A 123 3.26 -1.81 12.59
CA GLN A 123 2.26 -0.80 12.90
C GLN A 123 2.08 0.09 11.68
N PRO A 124 0.86 0.31 11.17
CA PRO A 124 0.64 1.31 10.13
C PRO A 124 1.04 2.69 10.65
N LYS A 125 1.67 3.50 9.81
CA LYS A 125 2.01 4.88 10.16
C LYS A 125 0.72 5.62 10.49
N GLU A 126 0.69 6.49 11.49
CA GLU A 126 -0.54 7.16 11.97
C GLU A 126 -1.30 7.92 10.87
N ALA A 127 -0.62 8.35 9.80
CA ALA A 127 -1.23 8.91 8.59
C ALA A 127 -1.97 7.89 7.68
N ALA A 128 -1.72 6.59 7.86
CA ALA A 128 -2.44 5.46 7.26
C ALA A 128 -3.33 4.71 8.28
N ALA A 129 -3.25 5.11 9.55
CA ALA A 129 -3.99 4.63 10.72
C ALA A 129 -4.87 5.70 11.38
N SER A 130 -5.35 6.69 10.61
CA SER A 130 -6.68 7.22 10.92
C SER A 130 -7.65 6.03 10.84
N SER A 131 -8.40 5.81 11.92
CA SER A 131 -9.28 4.66 12.17
C SER A 131 -10.00 4.10 10.93
N PRO A 132 -10.42 2.81 10.92
CA PRO A 132 -11.26 2.22 9.86
C PRO A 132 -12.57 2.96 9.52
N LEU A 133 -12.87 4.07 10.21
CA LEU A 133 -14.08 4.88 10.17
C LEU A 133 -13.83 6.40 10.18
N SER A 134 -12.58 6.90 10.08
CA SER A 134 -12.31 8.35 10.11
C SER A 134 -11.55 8.88 8.90
N SER A 135 -11.75 8.29 7.72
CA SER A 135 -11.51 9.05 6.50
C SER A 135 -12.57 10.17 6.47
N PRO A 136 -12.20 11.45 6.32
CA PRO A 136 -13.18 12.55 6.26
C PRO A 136 -14.16 12.38 5.08
N TYR A 137 -13.85 11.48 4.16
CA TYR A 137 -14.63 11.15 2.98
C TYR A 137 -15.60 10.00 3.20
N PHE A 138 -15.47 9.19 4.25
CA PHE A 138 -16.34 8.03 4.47
C PHE A 138 -17.17 8.17 5.74
N SER A 139 -18.48 7.98 5.62
CA SER A 139 -19.42 7.92 6.74
C SER A 139 -20.44 6.79 6.56
N ILE A 140 -21.11 6.41 7.64
CA ILE A 140 -22.15 5.37 7.63
C ILE A 140 -23.46 6.00 8.08
N ALA A 141 -24.53 5.75 7.34
CA ALA A 141 -25.89 6.12 7.73
C ALA A 141 -26.80 4.88 7.66
N GLY A 142 -26.99 4.21 8.80
CA GLY A 142 -27.71 2.94 8.86
C GLY A 142 -26.91 1.82 8.18
N ASP A 143 -27.47 1.19 7.15
CA ASP A 143 -26.85 0.13 6.34
C ASP A 143 -26.16 0.65 5.06
N ILE A 144 -26.01 1.98 4.94
CA ILE A 144 -25.49 2.64 3.74
C ILE A 144 -24.15 3.27 4.05
N GLN A 145 -23.12 2.88 3.28
CA GLN A 145 -21.83 3.55 3.26
C GLN A 145 -21.89 4.78 2.36
N ILE A 146 -21.38 5.93 2.81
CA ILE A 146 -21.37 7.17 2.04
C ILE A 146 -19.92 7.59 1.80
N LEU A 147 -19.53 7.71 0.54
CA LEU A 147 -18.30 8.34 0.08
C LEU A 147 -18.60 9.79 -0.33
N SER A 148 -18.10 10.77 0.40
CA SER A 148 -18.25 12.21 0.12
C SER A 148 -16.96 12.76 -0.46
N LEU A 149 -17.01 13.27 -1.70
CA LEU A 149 -15.85 13.85 -2.37
C LEU A 149 -15.57 15.27 -1.85
N PRO A 150 -14.29 15.67 -1.71
CA PRO A 150 -13.91 17.02 -1.29
C PRO A 150 -14.24 18.08 -2.35
N GLU A 151 -14.17 19.36 -1.98
CA GLU A 151 -14.33 20.46 -2.95
C GLU A 151 -13.21 20.50 -4.01
N LYS A 152 -11.97 20.15 -3.61
CA LYS A 152 -10.77 20.20 -4.43
C LYS A 152 -10.31 18.80 -4.82
N SER A 153 -9.93 18.65 -6.09
CA SER A 153 -9.56 17.36 -6.68
C SER A 153 -8.06 17.24 -6.92
N GLU A 154 -7.27 17.35 -5.85
CA GLU A 154 -5.81 17.25 -5.92
C GLU A 154 -5.35 15.78 -6.04
N ARG A 155 -4.23 15.56 -6.73
CA ARG A 155 -3.74 14.19 -7.05
C ARG A 155 -3.49 13.34 -5.80
N GLY A 156 -2.92 13.93 -4.75
CA GLY A 156 -2.67 13.23 -3.47
C GLY A 156 -3.97 12.79 -2.81
N THR A 157 -4.90 13.73 -2.66
CA THR A 157 -6.23 13.49 -2.07
C THR A 157 -7.03 12.42 -2.83
N MET A 158 -7.02 12.47 -4.17
CA MET A 158 -7.74 11.48 -4.97
C MET A 158 -7.16 10.07 -4.83
N ALA A 159 -5.83 9.94 -4.74
CA ALA A 159 -5.17 8.66 -4.50
C ALA A 159 -5.46 8.12 -3.09
N GLU A 160 -5.54 9.00 -2.10
CA GLU A 160 -5.93 8.66 -0.73
C GLU A 160 -7.37 8.13 -0.67
N ILE A 161 -8.32 8.84 -1.30
CA ILE A 161 -9.72 8.41 -1.40
C ILE A 161 -9.84 7.03 -2.08
N GLU A 162 -9.09 6.79 -3.15
CA GLU A 162 -9.10 5.50 -3.85
C GLU A 162 -8.56 4.36 -2.97
N SER A 163 -7.49 4.62 -2.20
CA SER A 163 -6.95 3.67 -1.23
C SER A 163 -7.97 3.34 -0.12
N ASP A 164 -8.60 4.37 0.45
CA ASP A 164 -9.61 4.24 1.50
C ASP A 164 -10.88 3.54 1.01
N PHE A 165 -11.29 3.81 -0.23
CA PHE A 165 -12.40 3.14 -0.88
C PHE A 165 -12.18 1.62 -0.95
N ASN A 166 -11.00 1.19 -1.42
CA ASN A 166 -10.66 -0.23 -1.52
C ASN A 166 -10.66 -0.94 -0.15
N ARG A 167 -10.23 -0.24 0.91
CA ARG A 167 -10.30 -0.73 2.30
C ARG A 167 -11.75 -0.82 2.77
N THR A 168 -12.56 0.20 2.47
CA THR A 168 -13.98 0.28 2.83
C THR A 168 -14.77 -0.85 2.18
N LEU A 169 -14.53 -1.15 0.90
CA LEU A 169 -15.16 -2.27 0.20
C LEU A 169 -14.96 -3.61 0.91
N LYS A 170 -13.72 -3.91 1.34
CA LYS A 170 -13.42 -5.15 2.09
C LYS A 170 -14.15 -5.20 3.43
N THR A 171 -14.24 -4.06 4.10
CA THR A 171 -14.92 -3.92 5.39
C THR A 171 -16.43 -4.12 5.24
N MET A 172 -17.03 -3.50 4.22
CA MET A 172 -18.45 -3.68 3.87
C MET A 172 -18.77 -5.14 3.59
N ALA A 173 -17.94 -5.84 2.81
CA ALA A 173 -18.14 -7.26 2.52
C ALA A 173 -18.13 -8.12 3.80
N THR A 174 -17.23 -7.81 4.74
CA THR A 174 -17.16 -8.52 6.04
C THR A 174 -18.36 -8.20 6.94
N ALA A 175 -18.86 -6.97 6.88
CA ALA A 175 -20.03 -6.52 7.63
C ALA A 175 -21.39 -6.88 6.97
N GLY A 176 -21.38 -7.46 5.77
CA GLY A 176 -22.60 -7.77 5.02
C GLY A 176 -23.33 -6.54 4.45
N LEU A 177 -22.64 -5.39 4.33
CA LEU A 177 -23.21 -4.17 3.76
C LEU A 177 -23.12 -4.20 2.23
N SER A 178 -24.22 -3.87 1.56
CA SER A 178 -24.33 -3.93 0.09
C SER A 178 -24.83 -2.64 -0.55
N LYS A 179 -24.91 -1.53 0.21
CA LYS A 179 -25.40 -0.24 -0.27
C LYS A 179 -24.34 0.84 -0.10
N MET A 180 -24.13 1.63 -1.15
CA MET A 180 -23.21 2.77 -1.13
C MET A 180 -23.77 3.98 -1.85
N ILE A 181 -23.51 5.16 -1.31
CA ILE A 181 -23.73 6.45 -1.97
C ILE A 181 -22.38 7.10 -2.26
N LEU A 182 -22.17 7.57 -3.50
CA LEU A 182 -21.12 8.52 -3.84
C LEU A 182 -21.73 9.92 -3.88
N ASP A 183 -21.39 10.76 -2.91
CA ASP A 183 -21.78 12.17 -2.82
C ASP A 183 -20.66 13.07 -3.38
N ALA A 184 -20.98 13.69 -4.50
CA ALA A 184 -20.11 14.58 -5.25
C ALA A 184 -20.60 16.04 -5.24
N ARG A 185 -21.56 16.40 -4.35
CA ARG A 185 -22.16 17.75 -4.33
C ARG A 185 -21.18 18.88 -4.03
N GLN A 186 -20.12 18.58 -3.27
CA GLN A 186 -19.13 19.58 -2.87
C GLN A 186 -18.14 19.93 -3.99
N LEU A 187 -18.07 19.14 -5.07
CA LEU A 187 -17.11 19.37 -6.15
C LEU A 187 -17.39 20.71 -6.84
N LYS A 188 -16.36 21.55 -6.90
CA LYS A 188 -16.40 22.82 -7.64
C LYS A 188 -16.21 22.64 -9.13
N GLU A 189 -15.45 21.62 -9.52
CA GLU A 189 -15.15 21.28 -10.91
C GLU A 189 -15.11 19.77 -11.12
N VAL A 190 -15.45 19.35 -12.34
CA VAL A 190 -15.29 17.97 -12.78
C VAL A 190 -14.09 17.92 -13.70
N ASN A 191 -13.04 17.21 -13.29
CA ASN A 191 -11.83 17.03 -14.06
C ASN A 191 -11.52 15.54 -14.26
N MET A 192 -10.48 15.23 -15.05
CA MET A 192 -10.14 13.83 -15.37
C MET A 192 -9.77 12.98 -14.15
N LEU A 193 -9.33 13.56 -13.04
CA LEU A 193 -9.06 12.80 -11.81
C LEU A 193 -10.36 12.34 -11.16
N VAL A 194 -11.35 13.24 -11.07
CA VAL A 194 -12.70 12.92 -10.57
C VAL A 194 -13.34 11.83 -11.41
N ILE A 195 -13.32 11.99 -12.74
CA ILE A 195 -13.91 11.01 -13.66
C ILE A 195 -13.28 9.63 -13.46
N LYS A 196 -11.95 9.55 -13.40
CA LYS A 196 -11.23 8.28 -13.16
C LYS A 196 -11.62 7.64 -11.83
N LEU A 197 -11.68 8.43 -10.77
CA LEU A 197 -12.10 7.93 -9.45
C LEU A 197 -13.51 7.38 -9.49
N VAL A 198 -14.46 8.13 -10.07
CA VAL A 198 -15.86 7.72 -10.19
C VAL A 198 -15.99 6.42 -10.97
N LEU A 199 -15.32 6.29 -12.12
CA LEU A 199 -15.34 5.07 -12.92
C LEU A 199 -14.75 3.88 -12.15
N SER A 200 -13.62 4.07 -11.47
CA SER A 200 -12.98 3.06 -10.60
C SER A 200 -13.93 2.58 -9.50
N VAL A 201 -14.66 3.51 -8.87
CA VAL A 201 -15.68 3.21 -7.84
C VAL A 201 -16.85 2.42 -8.43
N VAL A 202 -17.39 2.86 -9.56
CA VAL A 202 -18.52 2.21 -10.25
C VAL A 202 -18.17 0.77 -10.61
N GLU A 203 -17.03 0.55 -11.25
CA GLU A 203 -16.57 -0.80 -11.62
C GLU A 203 -16.39 -1.71 -10.41
N SER A 204 -15.78 -1.19 -9.35
CA SER A 204 -15.48 -1.98 -8.15
C SER A 204 -16.76 -2.34 -7.39
N CYS A 205 -17.73 -1.43 -7.34
CA CYS A 205 -19.06 -1.70 -6.78
C CYS A 205 -19.81 -2.75 -7.61
N GLN A 206 -19.77 -2.68 -8.94
CA GLN A 206 -20.37 -3.69 -9.82
C GLN A 206 -19.75 -5.08 -9.59
N LYS A 207 -18.42 -5.17 -9.57
CA LYS A 207 -17.68 -6.42 -9.30
C LYS A 207 -18.03 -7.01 -7.93
N SER A 208 -18.26 -6.14 -6.94
CA SER A 208 -18.55 -6.53 -5.56
C SER A 208 -20.05 -6.65 -5.25
N LYS A 209 -20.94 -6.50 -6.26
CA LYS A 209 -22.40 -6.50 -6.11
C LYS A 209 -22.92 -5.47 -5.10
N ILE A 210 -22.26 -4.33 -5.00
CA ILE A 210 -22.69 -3.20 -4.17
C ILE A 210 -23.65 -2.35 -5.00
N HIS A 211 -24.83 -2.10 -4.42
CA HIS A 211 -25.81 -1.18 -4.98
C HIS A 211 -25.28 0.24 -4.76
N LEU A 212 -24.83 0.88 -5.83
CA LEU A 212 -24.31 2.23 -5.81
C LEU A 212 -25.40 3.23 -6.24
N ARG A 213 -25.48 4.36 -5.54
CA ARG A 213 -26.25 5.54 -5.93
C ARG A 213 -25.33 6.76 -5.96
N MET A 214 -25.65 7.73 -6.81
CA MET A 214 -24.82 8.92 -7.02
C MET A 214 -25.61 10.18 -6.68
N VAL A 215 -24.95 11.10 -5.99
CA VAL A 215 -25.49 12.41 -5.64
C VAL A 215 -24.52 13.46 -6.15
N GLY A 216 -25.01 14.51 -6.80
CA GLY A 216 -24.12 15.51 -7.37
C GLY A 216 -24.84 16.54 -8.24
N SER A 217 -24.05 17.37 -8.92
CA SER A 217 -24.58 18.37 -9.83
C SER A 217 -25.04 17.76 -11.16
N PRO A 218 -25.99 18.40 -11.89
CA PRO A 218 -26.35 17.97 -13.24
C PRO A 218 -25.16 17.97 -14.22
N ALA A 219 -24.17 18.85 -14.01
CA ALA A 219 -22.96 18.91 -14.82
C ALA A 219 -22.15 17.60 -14.73
N LEU A 220 -21.98 17.06 -13.51
CA LEU A 220 -21.36 15.74 -13.31
C LEU A 220 -22.14 14.65 -14.04
N GLY A 221 -23.48 14.72 -14.01
CA GLY A 221 -24.33 13.75 -14.71
C GLY A 221 -24.15 13.76 -16.22
N THR A 222 -23.97 14.95 -16.80
CA THR A 222 -23.71 15.10 -18.24
C THR A 222 -22.35 14.53 -18.63
N GLU A 223 -21.30 14.82 -17.86
CA GLU A 223 -19.94 14.28 -18.10
C GLU A 223 -19.94 12.75 -18.02
N LEU A 224 -20.58 12.18 -16.98
CA LEU A 224 -20.61 10.73 -16.78
C LEU A 224 -21.45 10.00 -17.83
N LYS A 225 -22.45 10.62 -18.47
CA LYS A 225 -23.18 9.99 -19.57
C LYS A 225 -22.29 9.67 -20.78
N GLY A 226 -21.12 10.29 -20.90
CA GLY A 226 -20.14 9.99 -21.93
C GLY A 226 -19.45 8.63 -21.78
N PHE A 227 -19.60 7.96 -20.63
CA PHE A 227 -18.95 6.68 -20.33
C PHE A 227 -19.98 5.56 -20.20
N GLN A 228 -19.68 4.40 -20.81
CA GLN A 228 -20.62 3.28 -20.86
C GLN A 228 -20.93 2.73 -19.47
N GLU A 229 -19.91 2.73 -18.60
CA GLU A 229 -19.94 2.22 -17.22
C GLU A 229 -20.96 2.98 -16.36
N THR A 230 -21.19 4.25 -16.65
CA THR A 230 -22.08 5.16 -15.91
C THR A 230 -23.41 5.43 -16.60
N SER A 231 -23.66 4.85 -17.78
CA SER A 231 -24.87 5.10 -18.58
C SER A 231 -26.19 4.73 -17.88
N GLY A 232 -26.16 3.76 -16.96
CA GLY A 232 -27.32 3.33 -16.18
C GLY A 232 -27.53 4.08 -14.85
N PHE A 233 -26.65 5.03 -14.50
CA PHE A 233 -26.73 5.74 -13.23
C PHE A 233 -27.58 7.02 -13.36
N THR A 234 -28.45 7.22 -12.37
CA THR A 234 -29.14 8.50 -12.18
C THR A 234 -28.45 9.26 -11.07
N ILE A 235 -28.27 10.57 -11.25
CA ILE A 235 -27.73 11.46 -10.22
C ILE A 235 -28.88 12.10 -9.46
N SER A 236 -28.96 11.83 -8.17
CA SER A 236 -29.89 12.47 -7.24
C SER A 236 -29.38 13.85 -6.81
N ALA A 237 -30.28 14.76 -6.45
CA ALA A 237 -29.94 16.09 -5.98
C ALA A 237 -29.51 16.11 -4.50
N SER A 238 -29.92 15.09 -3.72
CA SER A 238 -29.59 14.96 -2.29
C SER A 238 -29.31 13.51 -1.87
N ILE A 239 -28.66 13.35 -0.71
CA ILE A 239 -28.43 12.03 -0.10
C ILE A 239 -29.76 11.38 0.27
N GLU A 240 -30.72 12.17 0.79
CA GLU A 240 -32.05 11.71 1.19
C GLU A 240 -32.81 11.12 0.00
N GLU A 241 -32.76 11.81 -1.15
CA GLU A 241 -33.35 11.32 -2.40
C GLU A 241 -32.66 10.03 -2.87
N ALA A 242 -31.32 9.99 -2.87
CA ALA A 242 -30.59 8.77 -3.25
C ALA A 242 -30.93 7.58 -2.33
N LYS A 243 -31.04 7.81 -1.01
CA LYS A 243 -31.44 6.79 -0.03
C LYS A 243 -32.81 6.17 -0.35
N ALA A 244 -33.76 6.98 -0.81
CA ALA A 244 -35.11 6.53 -1.15
C ALA A 244 -35.17 5.64 -2.41
N THR A 245 -34.09 5.57 -3.20
CA THR A 245 -34.02 4.81 -4.45
C THR A 245 -33.31 3.46 -4.33
N PHE A 246 -32.93 3.05 -3.12
CA PHE A 246 -32.33 1.73 -2.88
C PHE A 246 -33.34 0.58 -2.95
#